data_AF-A0AAV0R234-F1
#
_entry.id   AF-A0AAV0R234-F1
#
_cell.length_a   1.000
_cell.length_b   1.000
_cell.length_c   1.000
_cell.angle_alpha   90.00
_cell.angle_beta   90.00
_cell.angle_gamma   90.00
#
_symmetry.space_group_name_H-M   'P 1'
#
loop_
_entity.id
_entity.type
_entity.pdbx_description
1 polymer ?
#
loop_
_entity_poly.entity_id
_entity_poly.type
_entity_poly.pdbx_seq_one_letter_code
_entity_poly.pdbx_strand_id
1 'polypeptide(L)'
;MDSLTAINILSASNHMEQRYCILVQQFQELLNKSWEVKISHIYREGNKAADFLANKGHTSSIGYHDFEVSDSGLAFWILYDILGISQTRLI
;
A
#
# COMPACT_ATOMS: atom_id res chain seq x y z
N MET A 1 4.93 -3.70 -1.25
CA MET A 1 3.91 -3.07 -2.11
C MET A 1 3.78 -3.89 -3.38
N ASP A 2 2.58 -3.99 -3.94
CA ASP A 2 2.26 -4.82 -5.11
C ASP A 2 2.32 -4.08 -6.46
N SER A 3 2.43 -2.76 -6.44
CA SER A 3 2.69 -1.97 -7.64
C SER A 3 4.20 -1.86 -7.89
N LEU A 4 4.73 -2.74 -8.75
CA LEU A 4 6.13 -2.64 -9.21
C LEU A 4 6.41 -1.30 -9.88
N THR A 5 5.44 -0.76 -10.62
CA THR A 5 5.53 0.56 -11.27
C THR A 5 5.78 1.67 -10.25
N ALA A 6 5.03 1.69 -9.16
CA ALA A 6 5.21 2.71 -8.13
C ALA A 6 6.56 2.57 -7.41
N ILE A 7 7.06 1.35 -7.19
CA ILE A 7 8.43 1.14 -6.67
C ILE A 7 9.47 1.69 -7.63
N ASN A 8 9.32 1.40 -8.93
CA ASN A 8 10.25 1.88 -9.96
C ASN A 8 10.27 3.41 -10.00
N ILE A 9 9.11 4.07 -9.94
CA ILE A 9 9.01 5.55 -9.89
C ILE A 9 9.71 6.11 -8.66
N LEU A 10 9.55 5.48 -7.48
CA LEU A 10 10.20 5.94 -6.25
C LEU A 10 11.72 5.71 -6.26
N SER A 11 12.18 4.67 -6.96
CA SER A 11 13.60 4.32 -7.07
C SER A 11 14.35 5.05 -8.19
N ALA A 12 13.63 5.49 -9.23
CA ALA A 12 14.23 6.13 -10.40
C ALA A 12 14.44 7.62 -10.13
N SER A 13 15.70 8.04 -10.13
CA SER A 13 16.09 9.44 -9.97
C SER A 13 15.87 10.30 -11.22
N ASN A 14 15.54 9.70 -12.37
CA ASN A 14 15.50 10.40 -13.65
C ASN A 14 14.24 10.05 -14.46
N HIS A 15 13.54 11.11 -14.90
CA HIS A 15 12.33 11.14 -15.74
C HIS A 15 11.02 10.77 -15.05
N MET A 16 10.68 11.55 -14.03
CA MET A 16 9.33 11.55 -13.48
C MET A 16 8.38 12.37 -14.37
N GLU A 17 7.23 11.79 -14.73
CA GLU A 17 6.17 12.58 -15.37
C GLU A 17 5.76 13.73 -14.43
N GLN A 18 5.63 14.95 -14.98
CA GLN A 18 5.30 16.16 -14.21
C GLN A 18 4.08 15.98 -13.30
N ARG A 19 3.10 15.16 -13.71
CA ARG A 19 1.86 14.90 -12.98
C ARG A 19 2.05 14.23 -11.60
N TYR A 20 3.17 13.55 -11.35
CA TYR A 20 3.43 12.85 -10.08
C TYR A 20 4.56 13.48 -9.27
N CYS A 21 5.19 14.54 -9.78
CA CYS A 21 6.39 15.12 -9.19
C CYS A 21 6.23 15.51 -7.71
N ILE A 22 5.12 16.20 -7.39
CA ILE A 22 4.85 16.67 -6.02
C ILE A 22 4.67 15.48 -5.06
N LEU A 23 3.88 14.49 -5.46
CA LEU A 23 3.60 13.33 -4.62
C LEU A 23 4.86 12.52 -4.31
N VAL A 24 5.71 12.32 -5.32
CA VAL A 24 6.96 11.56 -5.13
C VAL A 24 7.97 12.36 -4.31
N GLN A 25 8.06 13.68 -4.48
CA GLN A 25 8.89 14.51 -3.61
C GLN A 25 8.47 14.40 -2.15
N GLN A 26 7.16 14.51 -1.86
CA GLN A 26 6.63 14.31 -0.51
C GLN A 26 6.95 12.91 0.04
N PHE A 27 6.87 11.89 -0.80
CA PHE A 27 7.23 10.53 -0.41
C PHE A 27 8.73 10.41 -0.09
N GLN A 28 9.61 11.01 -0.90
CA GLN A 28 11.05 11.04 -0.64
C GLN A 28 11.38 11.78 0.66
N GLU A 29 10.69 12.89 0.96
CA GLU A 29 10.81 13.59 2.25
C GLU A 29 10.42 12.70 3.43
N LEU A 30 9.39 11.85 3.28
CA LEU A 30 9.04 10.85 4.28
C LEU A 30 10.14 9.79 4.43
N LEU A 31 10.70 9.28 3.33
CA LEU A 31 11.77 8.27 3.37
C LEU A 31 13.05 8.79 4.06
N ASN A 32 13.34 10.09 3.93
CA ASN A 32 14.55 10.72 4.48
C ASN A 32 14.41 11.16 5.96
N LYS A 33 13.33 10.81 6.65
CA LYS A 33 13.19 11.05 8.09
C LYS A 33 14.10 10.11 8.90
N SER A 34 14.17 10.34 10.21
CA SER A 34 14.98 9.57 11.16
C SER A 34 14.39 8.19 11.47
N TRP A 35 14.20 7.36 10.44
CA TRP A 35 13.76 5.98 10.54
C TRP A 35 14.42 5.13 9.46
N GLU A 36 14.49 3.82 9.67
CA GLU A 36 14.98 2.88 8.64
C GLU A 36 13.80 2.39 7.80
N VAL A 37 13.87 2.57 6.48
CA VAL A 37 12.80 2.19 5.57
C VAL A 37 13.33 1.25 4.50
N LYS A 38 12.64 0.11 4.34
CA LYS A 38 12.86 -0.83 3.24
C LYS A 38 11.62 -0.91 2.36
N ILE A 39 11.77 -0.50 1.10
CA ILE A 39 10.73 -0.67 0.08
C ILE A 39 11.00 -1.99 -0.66
N SER A 40 9.98 -2.83 -0.75
CA SER A 40 10.06 -4.10 -1.50
C SER A 40 8.78 -4.39 -2.26
N HIS A 41 8.95 -5.07 -3.40
CA HIS A 41 7.85 -5.59 -4.18
C HIS A 41 7.34 -6.90 -3.58
N ILE A 42 6.03 -7.04 -3.46
CA ILE A 42 5.36 -8.29 -3.09
C ILE A 42 4.26 -8.59 -4.10
N TYR A 43 3.83 -9.83 -4.21
CA TYR A 43 2.66 -10.16 -5.01
C TYR A 43 1.39 -9.56 -4.39
N ARG A 44 0.42 -9.15 -5.22
CA ARG A 44 -0.87 -8.59 -4.77
C ARG A 44 -1.63 -9.57 -3.87
N GLU A 45 -1.43 -10.85 -4.09
CA GLU A 45 -1.95 -11.98 -3.32
C GLU A 45 -1.51 -11.96 -1.84
N GLY A 46 -0.37 -11.33 -1.55
CA GLY A 46 0.14 -11.07 -0.21
C GLY A 46 -0.01 -9.62 0.26
N ASN A 47 -0.67 -8.74 -0.52
CA ASN A 47 -0.95 -7.34 -0.15
C ASN A 47 -2.45 -7.12 0.16
N LYS A 48 -3.12 -8.16 0.68
CA LYS A 48 -4.58 -8.22 0.73
C LYS A 48 -5.21 -7.27 1.74
N ALA A 49 -4.59 -7.06 2.91
CA ALA A 49 -5.11 -6.11 3.88
C ALA A 49 -5.12 -4.68 3.33
N ALA A 50 -4.03 -4.28 2.64
CA ALA A 50 -3.94 -2.97 1.99
C ALA A 50 -4.95 -2.82 0.84
N ASP A 51 -5.09 -3.83 -0.02
CA ASP A 51 -6.09 -3.86 -1.11
C ASP A 51 -7.52 -3.77 -0.56
N PHE A 52 -7.83 -4.48 0.52
CA PHE A 52 -9.13 -4.42 1.20
C PHE A 52 -9.44 -3.01 1.71
N LEU A 53 -8.50 -2.38 2.44
CA LEU A 53 -8.68 -1.04 2.98
C LEU A 53 -8.80 0.02 1.87
N ALA A 54 -8.00 -0.08 0.82
CA ALA A 54 -8.07 0.83 -0.33
C ALA A 54 -9.44 0.77 -1.02
N ASN A 55 -9.97 -0.44 -1.24
CA ASN A 55 -11.30 -0.63 -1.83
C ASN A 55 -12.42 -0.09 -0.91
N LYS A 56 -12.31 -0.33 0.39
CA LYS A 56 -13.30 0.19 1.37
C LYS A 56 -13.30 1.73 1.39
N GLY A 57 -12.13 2.33 1.39
CA GLY A 57 -11.97 3.79 1.31
C GLY A 57 -12.52 4.37 0.01
N HIS A 58 -12.34 3.69 -1.13
CA HIS A 58 -12.89 4.12 -2.42
C HIS A 58 -14.42 4.26 -2.42
N THR A 59 -15.11 3.37 -1.71
CA THR A 59 -16.58 3.40 -1.58
C THR A 59 -17.10 4.29 -0.45
N SER A 60 -16.20 4.80 0.39
CA SER A 60 -16.57 5.63 1.55
C SER A 60 -16.70 7.09 1.15
N SER A 61 -17.40 7.88 1.96
CA SER A 61 -17.43 9.34 1.78
C SER A 61 -16.03 9.92 1.98
N ILE A 62 -15.77 11.09 1.39
CA ILE A 62 -14.49 11.77 1.61
C ILE A 62 -14.36 12.16 3.09
N GLY A 63 -13.20 11.87 3.67
CA GLY A 63 -12.94 12.14 5.08
C GLY A 63 -12.06 11.08 5.72
N TYR A 64 -11.94 11.20 7.04
CA TYR A 64 -11.24 10.24 7.87
C TYR A 64 -12.24 9.19 8.39
N HIS A 65 -11.85 7.92 8.33
CA HIS A 65 -12.67 6.80 8.78
C HIS A 65 -11.83 5.84 9.60
N ASP A 66 -12.29 5.55 10.81
CA ASP A 66 -11.73 4.50 11.65
C ASP A 66 -12.43 3.18 11.41
N PHE A 67 -11.66 2.11 11.35
CA PHE A 67 -12.17 0.75 11.21
C PHE A 67 -11.71 -0.09 12.39
N GLU A 68 -12.64 -0.48 13.26
CA GLU A 68 -12.36 -1.52 14.25
C GLU A 68 -12.12 -2.85 13.56
N VAL A 69 -11.08 -3.57 13.98
CA VAL A 69 -10.65 -4.83 13.34
C VAL A 69 -11.75 -5.90 13.42
N SER A 70 -12.52 -5.93 14.51
CA SER A 70 -13.63 -6.86 14.76
C SER A 70 -14.72 -6.77 13.70
N ASP A 71 -15.14 -5.57 13.32
CA ASP A 71 -16.36 -5.35 12.55
C ASP A 71 -16.09 -4.98 11.09
N SER A 72 -14.83 -4.76 10.75
CA SER A 72 -14.46 -4.23 9.43
C SER A 72 -14.30 -5.29 8.35
N GLY A 73 -14.32 -6.58 8.69
CA GLY A 73 -13.89 -7.67 7.80
C GLY A 73 -12.37 -7.76 7.62
N LEU A 74 -11.61 -6.92 8.33
CA LEU A 74 -10.15 -6.81 8.23
C LEU A 74 -9.41 -7.89 9.03
N ALA A 75 -10.03 -8.43 10.08
CA ALA A 75 -9.42 -9.41 10.98
C ALA A 75 -8.75 -10.58 10.25
N PHE A 76 -9.42 -11.17 9.25
CA PHE A 76 -8.87 -12.27 8.47
C PHE A 76 -7.65 -11.85 7.64
N TRP A 77 -7.67 -10.67 7.04
CA TRP A 77 -6.56 -10.17 6.23
C TRP A 77 -5.34 -9.82 7.08
N ILE A 78 -5.53 -9.22 8.26
CA ILE A 78 -4.45 -8.98 9.22
C ILE A 78 -3.84 -10.31 9.69
N LEU A 79 -4.68 -11.29 10.01
CA LEU A 79 -4.19 -12.61 10.43
C LEU A 79 -3.33 -13.25 9.32
N TYR A 80 -3.72 -13.09 8.05
CA TYR A 80 -2.97 -13.63 6.92
C TYR A 80 -1.63 -12.93 6.74
N ASP A 81 -1.59 -11.60 6.88
CA ASP A 81 -0.35 -10.83 6.86
C ASP A 81 0.60 -11.29 7.99
N ILE A 82 0.09 -11.48 9.21
CA ILE A 82 0.87 -11.97 10.36
C ILE A 82 1.44 -13.37 10.09
N LEU A 83 0.64 -14.26 9.49
CA LEU A 83 1.04 -15.63 9.19
C LEU A 83 1.86 -15.77 7.89
N GLY A 84 2.03 -14.69 7.12
CA GLY A 84 2.71 -14.72 5.82
C GLY A 84 1.95 -15.49 4.75
N ILE A 85 0.63 -15.58 4.85
CA ILE A 85 -0.23 -16.32 3.91
C ILE A 85 -0.56 -15.43 2.70
N SER A 86 -0.28 -15.95 1.50
CA SER A 86 -0.77 -15.37 0.24
C SER A 86 -1.88 -16.22 -0.36
N GLN A 87 -3.02 -15.62 -0.75
CA GLN A 87 -4.10 -16.34 -1.43
C GLN A 87 -3.96 -16.27 -2.95
N THR A 88 -3.89 -17.43 -3.60
CA THR A 88 -3.95 -17.54 -5.07
C THR A 88 -5.29 -17.04 -5.61
N ARG A 89 -5.28 -16.40 -6.78
CA ARG A 89 -6.53 -16.05 -7.48
C ARG A 89 -7.15 -17.31 -8.06
N LEU A 90 -8.43 -17.54 -7.76
CA LEU A 90 -9.27 -18.34 -8.64
C LEU A 90 -9.64 -17.43 -9.82
N ILE A 91 -9.13 -17.78 -11.02
CA ILE A 91 -9.44 -17.12 -12.29
C ILE A 91 -10.61 -17.88 -12.92
#